data_AF-A0A1A9W485-F1
#
_entry.id   AF-A0A1A9W485-F1
#
_cell.length_a   1.000
_cell.length_b   1.000
_cell.length_c   1.000
_cell.angle_alpha   90.00
_cell.angle_beta   90.00
_cell.angle_gamma   90.00
#
_symmetry.space_group_name_H-M   'P 1'
#
loop_
_entity.id
_entity.type
_entity.pdbx_description
1 polymer ?
#
loop_
_entity_poly.entity_id
_entity_poly.type
_entity_poly.pdbx_seq_one_letter_code
_entity_poly.pdbx_strand_id
1 'polypeptide(L)'
;MSTDTTLAPAVRCSICKENFKGDDELNLLGCGHVFHHLCIQDCRTRSAECPECHVEYQSTQKLFVDFDDARADTMQQLQSKLENKEIDFMDLQAQYTTAKKEIDELNVKMSIILENEKKSLDLRIQNMALSQDYSHSKDQHRCLSLQFEAQAKEIALLKKKIEGMEMTGSVLLLEHKAKVLEQKLDHVGEALKKEIFNSTQLSIDNMKLQSLFDQCSAGKIGPSGGETTGNSADKKMPNLGQKQRPKKNDGKMQVKGK
;
A
#
# COMPACT_ATOMS: atom_id res chain seq x y z
N MET A 1 -53.27 -53.09 -16.66
CA MET A 1 -52.28 -53.99 -17.30
C MET A 1 -52.36 -55.29 -16.55
N SER A 2 -53.20 -56.20 -17.06
CA SER A 2 -53.52 -57.48 -16.42
C SER A 2 -52.34 -58.42 -16.56
N THR A 3 -51.63 -58.70 -15.47
CA THR A 3 -50.65 -59.79 -15.43
C THR A 3 -51.43 -61.08 -15.20
N ASP A 4 -51.66 -61.79 -16.29
CA ASP A 4 -52.15 -63.15 -16.32
C ASP A 4 -51.12 -64.00 -15.56
N THR A 5 -51.42 -64.28 -14.29
CA THR A 5 -50.62 -65.17 -13.46
C THR A 5 -50.77 -66.57 -14.04
N THR A 6 -49.78 -66.94 -14.84
CA THR A 6 -49.51 -68.28 -15.36
C THR A 6 -49.98 -69.35 -14.37
N LEU A 7 -51.17 -69.91 -14.61
CA LEU A 7 -51.67 -71.07 -13.86
C LEU A 7 -50.75 -72.23 -14.20
N ALA A 8 -49.80 -72.53 -13.32
CA ALA A 8 -49.22 -73.86 -13.26
C ALA A 8 -50.40 -74.85 -13.16
N PRO A 9 -50.42 -75.95 -13.95
CA PRO A 9 -51.51 -76.90 -13.88
C PRO A 9 -51.58 -77.43 -12.44
N ALA A 10 -52.63 -77.01 -11.72
CA ALA A 10 -52.85 -77.45 -10.35
C ALA A 10 -53.01 -78.98 -10.39
N VAL A 11 -52.05 -79.68 -9.81
CA VAL A 11 -52.08 -81.13 -9.72
C VAL A 11 -53.21 -81.48 -8.74
N ARG A 12 -54.26 -82.14 -9.24
CA ARG A 12 -55.50 -82.44 -8.51
C ARG A 12 -55.90 -83.89 -8.68
N CYS A 13 -56.56 -84.45 -7.67
CA CYS A 13 -57.11 -85.80 -7.72
C CYS A 13 -58.32 -85.85 -8.67
N SER A 14 -58.32 -86.70 -9.70
CA SER A 14 -59.45 -86.76 -10.64
C SER A 14 -60.71 -87.43 -10.06
N ILE A 15 -60.60 -88.15 -8.95
CA ILE A 15 -61.72 -88.80 -8.25
C ILE A 15 -62.55 -87.76 -7.47
N CYS A 16 -61.93 -87.00 -6.57
CA CYS A 16 -62.61 -85.99 -5.75
C CYS A 16 -62.58 -84.57 -6.35
N LYS A 17 -61.71 -84.33 -7.35
CA LYS A 17 -61.47 -83.04 -8.02
C LYS A 17 -60.83 -81.96 -7.13
N GLU A 18 -60.31 -82.34 -5.97
CA GLU A 18 -59.58 -81.44 -5.07
C GLU A 18 -58.08 -81.38 -5.39
N ASN A 19 -57.46 -80.22 -5.16
CA ASN A 19 -56.01 -80.02 -5.30
C ASN A 19 -55.27 -80.77 -4.19
N PHE A 20 -54.09 -81.30 -4.51
CA PHE A 20 -53.22 -81.90 -3.51
C PHE A 20 -52.65 -80.84 -2.55
N LYS A 21 -52.61 -81.16 -1.26
CA LYS A 21 -52.08 -80.32 -0.18
C LYS A 21 -50.88 -80.99 0.51
N GLY A 22 -50.11 -80.20 1.26
CA GLY A 22 -48.99 -80.63 2.13
C GLY A 22 -49.23 -81.90 2.93
N ASP A 23 -50.41 -81.98 3.56
CA ASP A 23 -50.74 -83.05 4.50
C ASP A 23 -51.50 -84.22 3.84
N ASP A 24 -51.71 -84.17 2.52
CA ASP A 24 -52.46 -85.21 1.82
C ASP A 24 -51.62 -86.48 1.65
N GLU A 25 -52.18 -87.62 2.04
CA GLU A 25 -51.59 -88.91 1.70
C GLU A 25 -51.90 -89.24 0.25
N LEU A 26 -50.86 -89.26 -0.61
CA LEU A 26 -51.02 -89.54 -2.03
C LEU A 26 -50.57 -90.96 -2.37
N ASN A 27 -51.22 -91.58 -3.34
CA ASN A 27 -50.85 -92.87 -3.90
C ASN A 27 -50.56 -92.72 -5.40
N LEU A 28 -49.39 -93.18 -5.82
CA LEU A 28 -49.03 -93.40 -7.21
C LEU A 28 -49.38 -94.83 -7.61
N LEU A 29 -50.16 -94.96 -8.68
CA LEU A 29 -50.42 -96.25 -9.31
C LEU A 29 -49.28 -96.66 -10.23
N GLY A 30 -49.12 -97.96 -10.49
CA GLY A 30 -48.14 -98.48 -11.46
C GLY A 30 -48.30 -97.92 -12.89
N CYS A 31 -49.46 -97.38 -13.24
CA CYS A 31 -49.70 -96.68 -14.51
C CYS A 31 -49.26 -95.21 -14.51
N GLY A 32 -48.77 -94.67 -13.39
CA GLY A 32 -48.26 -93.29 -13.28
C GLY A 32 -49.26 -92.25 -12.79
N HIS A 33 -50.54 -92.59 -12.63
CA HIS A 33 -51.56 -91.66 -12.13
C HIS A 33 -51.54 -91.56 -10.60
N VAL A 34 -51.77 -90.34 -10.09
CA VAL A 34 -51.70 -90.00 -8.66
C VAL A 34 -53.08 -89.61 -8.14
N PHE A 35 -53.44 -90.14 -6.97
CA PHE A 35 -54.71 -89.87 -6.31
C PHE A 35 -54.51 -89.76 -4.79
N HIS A 36 -55.47 -89.17 -4.08
CA HIS A 36 -55.53 -89.32 -2.63
C HIS A 36 -55.66 -90.79 -2.24
N HIS A 37 -54.96 -91.19 -1.18
CA HIS A 37 -54.93 -92.56 -0.68
C HIS A 37 -56.34 -93.12 -0.45
N LEU A 38 -57.19 -92.33 0.24
CA LEU A 38 -58.58 -92.69 0.52
C LEU A 38 -59.41 -92.82 -0.77
N CYS A 39 -59.27 -91.88 -1.71
CA CYS A 39 -60.02 -91.92 -2.96
C CYS A 39 -59.72 -93.18 -3.78
N ILE A 40 -58.44 -93.55 -3.90
CA ILE A 40 -58.07 -94.74 -4.66
C ILE A 40 -58.35 -96.04 -3.91
N GLN A 41 -58.29 -96.03 -2.58
CA GLN A 41 -58.69 -97.17 -1.75
C GLN A 41 -60.18 -97.48 -1.92
N ASP A 42 -61.03 -96.46 -1.92
CA ASP A 42 -62.47 -96.61 -2.17
C ASP A 42 -62.75 -97.11 -3.60
N CYS A 43 -62.06 -96.55 -4.60
CA CYS A 43 -62.20 -97.01 -5.99
C CYS A 43 -61.80 -98.48 -6.17
N ARG A 44 -60.77 -98.94 -5.47
CA ARG A 44 -60.32 -100.35 -5.50
C ARG A 44 -61.33 -101.34 -4.98
N THR A 45 -62.22 -100.93 -4.06
CA THR A 45 -63.32 -101.80 -3.61
C THR A 45 -64.37 -102.03 -4.70
N ARG A 46 -64.41 -101.15 -5.72
CA ARG A 46 -65.43 -101.14 -6.78
C ARG A 46 -64.92 -101.62 -8.13
N SER A 47 -63.64 -101.41 -8.43
CA SER A 47 -63.00 -101.82 -9.69
C SER A 47 -61.53 -102.16 -9.46
N ALA A 48 -60.98 -103.07 -10.25
CA ALA A 48 -59.55 -103.44 -10.24
C ALA A 48 -58.71 -102.61 -11.24
N GLU A 49 -59.31 -101.60 -11.88
CA GLU A 49 -58.70 -100.77 -12.91
C GLU A 49 -58.53 -99.32 -12.46
N CYS A 50 -57.49 -98.65 -12.97
CA CYS A 50 -57.24 -97.23 -12.76
C CYS A 50 -58.42 -96.36 -13.25
N PRO A 51 -58.92 -95.38 -12.45
CA PRO A 51 -60.03 -94.51 -12.86
C PRO A 51 -59.74 -93.60 -14.06
N GLU A 52 -58.47 -93.38 -14.42
CA GLU A 52 -58.08 -92.51 -15.52
C GLU A 52 -57.77 -93.27 -16.82
N CYS A 53 -57.03 -94.37 -16.73
CA CYS A 53 -56.56 -95.10 -17.92
C CYS A 53 -57.05 -96.54 -18.03
N HIS A 54 -57.86 -97.01 -17.08
CA HIS A 54 -58.44 -98.35 -17.06
C HIS A 54 -57.44 -99.52 -17.05
N VAL A 55 -56.16 -99.25 -16.76
CA VAL A 55 -55.14 -100.30 -16.59
C VAL A 55 -55.26 -100.94 -15.20
N GLU A 56 -55.12 -102.26 -15.12
CA GLU A 56 -55.18 -103.03 -13.87
C GLU A 56 -54.12 -102.57 -12.84
N TYR A 57 -54.48 -102.63 -11.56
CA TYR A 57 -53.59 -102.27 -10.46
C TYR A 57 -52.43 -103.26 -10.29
N GLN A 58 -51.29 -102.98 -10.92
CA GLN A 58 -50.09 -103.79 -10.73
C GLN A 58 -49.34 -103.47 -9.43
N SER A 59 -49.33 -102.19 -9.02
CA SER A 59 -48.68 -101.74 -7.79
C SER A 59 -49.22 -100.38 -7.34
N THR A 60 -49.10 -100.09 -6.04
CA THR A 60 -49.34 -98.76 -5.46
C THR A 60 -48.17 -98.39 -4.57
N GLN A 61 -47.69 -97.16 -4.73
CA GLN A 61 -46.67 -96.57 -3.87
C GLN A 61 -47.24 -95.33 -3.21
N LYS A 62 -47.06 -95.20 -1.89
CA LYS A 62 -47.42 -93.99 -1.16
C LYS A 62 -46.39 -92.91 -1.48
N LEU A 63 -46.86 -91.79 -2.03
CA LEU A 63 -46.05 -90.61 -2.29
C LEU A 63 -46.21 -89.64 -1.11
N PHE A 64 -45.07 -89.19 -0.60
CA PHE A 64 -44.98 -88.07 0.33
C PHE A 64 -44.46 -86.87 -0.47
N VAL A 65 -45.31 -85.87 -0.66
CA VAL A 65 -44.96 -84.65 -1.40
C VAL A 65 -44.92 -83.50 -0.40
N ASP A 66 -43.76 -82.88 -0.25
CA ASP A 66 -43.58 -81.70 0.57
C ASP A 66 -43.82 -80.44 -0.30
N PHE A 67 -44.92 -79.74 -0.04
CA PHE A 67 -45.28 -78.51 -0.73
C PHE A 67 -44.65 -77.33 0.03
N ASP A 68 -43.43 -76.96 -0.37
CA ASP A 68 -42.59 -75.95 0.27
C ASP A 68 -43.05 -74.50 -0.03
N ASP A 69 -44.30 -74.17 0.35
CA ASP A 69 -44.89 -72.83 0.20
C ASP A 69 -44.15 -71.77 1.05
N ALA A 70 -43.51 -72.19 2.15
CA ALA A 70 -42.68 -71.33 3.00
C ALA A 70 -41.47 -70.73 2.27
N ARG A 71 -40.97 -71.41 1.22
CA ARG A 71 -39.84 -70.92 0.42
C ARG A 71 -40.21 -69.71 -0.44
N ALA A 72 -41.44 -69.64 -0.94
CA ALA A 72 -41.89 -68.49 -1.72
C ALA A 72 -41.96 -67.22 -0.87
N ASP A 73 -42.54 -67.33 0.33
CA ASP A 73 -42.66 -66.21 1.29
C ASP A 73 -41.28 -65.70 1.74
N THR A 74 -40.35 -66.61 2.03
CA THR A 74 -38.98 -66.24 2.42
C THR A 74 -38.22 -65.53 1.29
N MET A 75 -38.38 -65.99 0.04
CA MET A 75 -37.79 -65.32 -1.11
C MET A 75 -38.34 -63.90 -1.31
N GLN A 76 -39.66 -63.71 -1.19
CA GLN A 76 -40.29 -62.39 -1.31
C GLN A 76 -39.88 -61.44 -0.18
N GLN A 77 -39.73 -61.96 1.06
CA GLN A 77 -39.21 -61.20 2.19
C GLN A 77 -37.74 -60.77 1.99
N LEU A 78 -36.91 -61.64 1.40
CA LEU A 78 -35.52 -61.29 1.10
C LEU A 78 -35.42 -60.23 -0.01
N GLN A 79 -36.26 -60.33 -1.04
CA GLN A 79 -36.32 -59.34 -2.13
C GLN A 79 -36.68 -57.95 -1.60
N SER A 80 -37.77 -57.84 -0.83
CA SER A 80 -38.17 -56.56 -0.23
C SER A 80 -37.12 -55.98 0.73
N LYS A 81 -36.42 -56.84 1.50
CA LYS A 81 -35.30 -56.38 2.33
C LYS A 81 -34.14 -55.85 1.50
N LEU A 82 -33.85 -56.47 0.36
CA LEU A 82 -32.77 -56.05 -0.52
C LEU A 82 -33.10 -54.70 -1.18
N GLU A 83 -34.31 -54.55 -1.72
CA GLU A 83 -34.81 -53.28 -2.28
C GLU A 83 -34.76 -52.15 -1.24
N ASN A 84 -35.20 -52.40 -0.01
CA ASN A 84 -35.13 -51.41 1.06
C ASN A 84 -33.68 -51.01 1.37
N LYS A 85 -32.74 -51.95 1.34
CA LYS A 85 -31.31 -51.66 1.57
C LYS A 85 -30.67 -50.88 0.43
N GLU A 86 -31.12 -51.10 -0.80
CA GLU A 86 -30.69 -50.31 -1.96
C GLU A 86 -31.16 -48.85 -1.83
N ILE A 87 -32.41 -48.62 -1.41
CA ILE A 87 -32.94 -47.28 -1.14
C ILE A 87 -32.12 -46.61 -0.03
N ASP A 88 -31.93 -47.28 1.11
CA ASP A 88 -31.12 -46.77 2.23
C ASP A 88 -29.70 -46.37 1.76
N PHE A 89 -29.10 -47.19 0.90
CA PHE A 89 -27.76 -46.92 0.38
C PHE A 89 -27.73 -45.71 -0.54
N MET A 90 -28.71 -45.56 -1.44
CA MET A 90 -28.83 -44.39 -2.32
C MET A 90 -29.03 -43.11 -1.51
N ASP A 91 -29.88 -43.14 -0.48
CA ASP A 91 -30.11 -41.99 0.40
C ASP A 91 -28.85 -41.62 1.18
N LEU A 92 -28.14 -42.61 1.72
CA LEU A 92 -26.88 -42.38 2.43
C LEU A 92 -25.79 -41.82 1.50
N GLN A 93 -25.71 -42.31 0.26
CA GLN A 93 -24.78 -41.79 -0.73
C GLN A 93 -25.11 -40.34 -1.10
N ALA A 94 -26.39 -40.01 -1.29
CA ALA A 94 -26.82 -38.63 -1.54
C ALA A 94 -26.41 -37.72 -0.38
N GLN A 95 -26.69 -38.11 0.86
CA GLN A 95 -26.30 -37.37 2.07
C GLN A 95 -24.78 -37.16 2.15
N TYR A 96 -23.99 -38.21 1.90
CA TYR A 96 -22.53 -38.11 1.87
C TYR A 96 -22.04 -37.09 0.84
N THR A 97 -22.60 -37.11 -0.38
CA THR A 97 -22.20 -36.17 -1.42
C THR A 97 -22.56 -34.73 -1.09
N THR A 98 -23.71 -34.50 -0.46
CA THR A 98 -24.13 -33.17 0.01
C THR A 98 -23.21 -32.66 1.11
N ALA A 99 -23.00 -33.46 2.16
CA ALA A 99 -22.11 -33.10 3.26
C ALA A 99 -20.68 -32.81 2.77
N LYS A 100 -20.19 -33.58 1.79
CA LYS A 100 -18.86 -33.35 1.20
C LYS A 100 -18.78 -32.00 0.49
N LYS A 101 -19.80 -31.63 -0.30
CA LYS A 101 -19.86 -30.30 -0.94
C LYS A 101 -19.89 -29.18 0.09
N GLU A 102 -20.66 -29.32 1.16
CA GLU A 102 -20.72 -28.34 2.24
C GLU A 102 -19.35 -28.16 2.93
N ILE A 103 -18.64 -29.26 3.19
CA ILE A 103 -17.27 -29.22 3.74
C ILE A 103 -16.34 -28.47 2.79
N ASP A 104 -16.39 -28.76 1.49
CA ASP A 104 -15.56 -28.10 0.49
C ASP A 104 -15.86 -26.58 0.42
N GLU A 105 -17.14 -26.20 0.46
CA GLU A 105 -17.55 -24.79 0.51
C GLU A 105 -17.08 -24.08 1.79
N LEU A 106 -17.20 -24.74 2.94
CA LEU A 106 -16.72 -24.20 4.21
C LEU A 106 -15.20 -24.03 4.22
N ASN A 107 -14.45 -24.96 3.63
CA ASN A 107 -13.00 -24.86 3.49
C ASN A 107 -12.57 -23.66 2.62
N VAL A 108 -13.30 -23.41 1.53
CA VAL A 108 -13.07 -22.21 0.69
C VAL A 108 -13.36 -20.93 1.49
N LYS A 109 -14.50 -20.87 2.20
CA LYS A 109 -14.85 -19.71 3.04
C LYS A 109 -13.81 -19.48 4.14
N MET A 110 -13.35 -20.53 4.81
CA MET A 110 -12.32 -20.47 5.84
C MET A 110 -11.01 -19.90 5.27
N SER A 111 -10.60 -20.33 4.08
CA SER A 111 -9.39 -19.83 3.42
C SER A 111 -9.47 -18.32 3.13
N ILE A 112 -10.63 -17.84 2.70
CA ILE A 112 -10.87 -16.40 2.46
C ILE A 112 -10.80 -15.60 3.76
N ILE A 113 -11.40 -16.13 4.84
CA ILE A 113 -11.39 -15.47 6.15
C ILE A 113 -9.95 -15.34 6.67
N LEU A 114 -9.18 -16.42 6.64
CA LEU A 114 -7.77 -16.42 7.08
C LEU A 114 -6.92 -15.40 6.32
N GLU A 115 -7.10 -15.29 5.00
CA GLU A 115 -6.38 -14.31 4.19
C GLU A 115 -6.78 -12.86 4.55
N ASN A 116 -8.06 -12.63 4.82
CA ASN A 116 -8.54 -11.32 5.26
C ASN A 116 -8.04 -10.95 6.66
N GLU A 117 -8.00 -11.91 7.59
CA GLU A 117 -7.44 -11.71 8.93
C GLU A 117 -5.96 -11.36 8.87
N LYS A 118 -5.20 -12.05 8.01
CA LYS A 118 -3.79 -11.74 7.76
C LYS A 118 -3.62 -10.31 7.25
N LYS A 119 -4.38 -9.92 6.21
CA LYS A 119 -4.35 -8.54 5.67
C LYS A 119 -4.72 -7.49 6.72
N SER A 120 -5.71 -7.80 7.56
CA SER A 120 -6.12 -6.92 8.66
C SER A 120 -5.01 -6.73 9.69
N LEU A 121 -4.29 -7.81 10.03
CA LEU A 121 -3.15 -7.76 10.95
C LEU A 121 -2.00 -6.95 10.36
N ASP A 122 -1.65 -7.18 9.09
CA ASP A 122 -0.61 -6.45 8.38
C ASP A 122 -0.92 -4.94 8.36
N LEU A 123 -2.17 -4.57 8.06
CA LEU A 123 -2.61 -3.18 8.07
C LEU A 123 -2.53 -2.55 9.47
N ARG A 124 -2.82 -3.32 10.53
CA ARG A 124 -2.68 -2.86 11.91
C ARG A 124 -1.23 -2.58 12.28
N ILE A 125 -0.31 -3.47 11.90
CA ILE A 125 1.13 -3.28 12.10
C ILE A 125 1.60 -2.01 11.38
N GLN A 126 1.19 -1.83 10.12
CA GLN A 126 1.54 -0.65 9.34
C GLN A 126 1.01 0.64 9.97
N ASN A 127 -0.24 0.65 10.44
CA ASN A 127 -0.81 1.82 11.13
C ASN A 127 -0.08 2.15 12.44
N MET A 128 0.36 1.12 13.19
CA MET A 128 1.17 1.34 14.39
C MET A 128 2.52 2.00 14.05
N ALA A 129 3.21 1.51 13.02
CA ALA A 129 4.46 2.11 12.54
C ALA A 129 4.26 3.56 12.07
N LEU A 130 3.23 3.82 11.25
CA LEU A 130 2.91 5.17 10.78
C LEU A 130 2.56 6.14 11.92
N SER A 131 1.84 5.66 12.94
CA SER A 131 1.53 6.47 14.13
C SER A 131 2.80 6.84 14.91
N GLN A 132 3.74 5.90 15.02
CA GLN A 132 5.02 6.14 15.67
C GLN A 132 5.87 7.15 14.89
N ASP A 133 5.95 6.99 13.56
CA ASP A 133 6.67 7.93 12.67
C ASP A 133 6.07 9.34 12.73
N TYR A 134 4.74 9.44 12.77
CA TYR A 134 4.05 10.71 12.92
C TYR A 134 4.39 11.39 14.26
N SER A 135 4.38 10.62 15.36
CA SER A 135 4.78 11.15 16.68
C SER A 135 6.23 11.66 16.64
N HIS A 136 7.14 10.88 16.05
CA HIS A 136 8.54 11.25 15.93
C HIS A 136 8.73 12.54 15.11
N SER A 137 8.08 12.62 13.95
CA SER A 137 8.12 13.80 13.08
C SER A 137 7.54 15.04 13.78
N LYS A 138 6.45 14.87 14.54
CA LYS A 138 5.84 15.94 15.34
C LYS A 138 6.80 16.46 16.42
N ASP A 139 7.48 15.57 17.13
CA ASP A 139 8.46 15.95 18.15
C ASP A 139 9.67 16.66 17.52
N GLN A 140 10.15 16.17 16.38
CA GLN A 140 11.22 16.82 15.62
C GLN A 140 10.84 18.24 15.19
N HIS A 141 9.62 18.41 14.66
CA HIS A 141 9.11 19.74 14.29
C HIS A 141 9.03 20.68 15.50
N ARG A 142 8.59 20.16 16.66
CA ARG A 142 8.56 20.92 17.91
C ARG A 142 9.96 21.40 18.31
N CYS A 143 10.97 20.52 18.26
CA CYS A 143 12.36 20.86 18.55
C CYS A 143 12.91 21.93 17.60
N LEU A 144 12.72 21.76 16.29
CA LEU A 144 13.17 22.74 15.29
C LEU A 144 12.51 24.09 15.49
N SER A 145 11.20 24.13 15.80
CA SER A 145 10.48 25.37 16.07
C SER A 145 11.07 26.14 17.26
N LEU A 146 11.41 25.44 18.35
CA LEU A 146 12.07 26.06 19.51
C LEU A 146 13.47 26.59 19.17
N GLN A 147 14.21 25.86 18.33
CA GLN A 147 15.52 26.28 17.86
C GLN A 147 15.44 27.55 17.00
N PHE A 148 14.48 27.63 16.09
CA PHE A 148 14.21 28.84 15.30
C PHE A 148 13.90 30.04 16.20
N GLU A 149 13.08 29.85 17.23
CA GLU A 149 12.74 30.93 18.16
C GLU A 149 13.97 31.39 18.97
N ALA A 150 14.81 30.46 19.42
CA ALA A 150 16.05 30.79 20.11
C ALA A 150 17.03 31.56 19.21
N GLN A 151 17.22 31.10 17.97
CA GLN A 151 18.06 31.78 16.98
C GLN A 151 17.51 33.17 16.62
N ALA A 152 16.18 33.33 16.52
CA ALA A 152 15.57 34.63 16.28
C ALA A 152 15.86 35.62 17.42
N LYS A 153 15.82 35.15 18.68
CA LYS A 153 16.19 35.96 19.86
C LYS A 153 17.67 36.34 19.84
N GLU A 154 18.56 35.42 19.47
CA GLU A 154 20.00 35.68 19.35
C GLU A 154 20.30 36.71 18.26
N ILE A 155 19.68 36.56 17.07
CA ILE A 155 19.80 37.53 15.98
C ILE A 155 19.30 38.90 16.43
N ALA A 156 18.19 39.00 17.16
CA ALA A 156 17.67 40.26 17.68
C ALA A 156 18.65 40.93 18.67
N LEU A 157 19.26 40.14 19.57
CA LEU A 157 20.28 40.63 20.50
C LEU A 157 21.53 41.13 19.76
N LEU A 158 22.02 40.38 18.78
CA LEU A 158 23.17 40.77 17.97
C LEU A 158 22.89 42.03 17.16
N LYS A 159 21.69 42.16 16.55
CA LYS A 159 21.26 43.39 15.87
C LYS A 159 21.30 44.59 16.81
N LYS A 160 20.71 44.48 18.00
CA LYS A 160 20.73 45.55 19.02
C LYS A 160 22.15 45.91 19.44
N LYS A 161 23.05 44.93 19.54
CA LYS A 161 24.47 45.17 19.86
C LYS A 161 25.20 45.91 18.74
N ILE A 162 24.94 45.56 17.48
CA ILE A 162 25.49 46.26 16.31
C ILE A 162 24.99 47.70 16.28
N GLU A 163 23.69 47.93 16.45
CA GLU A 163 23.10 49.27 16.56
C GLU A 163 23.69 50.09 17.72
N GLY A 164 24.04 49.44 18.84
CA GLY A 164 24.72 50.11 19.96
C GLY A 164 26.21 50.39 19.74
N MET A 165 26.86 49.65 18.83
CA MET A 165 28.27 49.87 18.46
C MET A 165 28.42 50.89 17.33
N GLU A 166 27.44 51.01 16.44
CA GLU A 166 27.35 52.09 15.47
C GLU A 166 26.80 53.36 16.15
N MET A 167 27.69 54.28 16.59
CA MET A 167 27.56 55.75 16.38
C MET A 167 28.35 56.66 17.33
N THR A 168 28.92 56.19 18.44
CA THR A 168 29.40 57.15 19.46
C THR A 168 30.91 57.37 19.49
N GLY A 169 31.74 56.34 19.28
CA GLY A 169 33.20 56.50 19.46
C GLY A 169 33.92 57.16 18.28
N SER A 170 33.80 56.57 17.10
CA SER A 170 34.66 56.90 15.95
C SER A 170 34.19 58.13 15.19
N VAL A 171 32.87 58.33 15.09
CA VAL A 171 32.26 59.45 14.34
C VAL A 171 32.48 60.76 15.09
N LEU A 172 32.24 60.80 16.41
CA LEU A 172 32.48 62.00 17.22
C LEU A 172 33.95 62.41 17.25
N LEU A 173 34.88 61.45 17.26
CA LEU A 173 36.31 61.74 17.20
C LEU A 173 36.73 62.30 15.83
N LEU A 174 36.17 61.77 14.74
CA LEU A 174 36.40 62.29 13.39
C LEU A 174 35.79 63.68 13.21
N GLU A 175 34.60 63.92 13.76
CA GLU A 175 33.93 65.22 13.71
C GLU A 175 34.69 66.28 14.53
N HIS A 176 35.19 65.92 15.71
CA HIS A 176 36.05 66.80 16.50
C HIS A 176 37.37 67.10 15.78
N LYS A 177 38.00 66.09 15.16
CA LYS A 177 39.22 66.30 14.34
C LYS A 177 38.94 67.20 13.14
N ALA A 178 37.79 67.07 12.47
CA ALA A 178 37.39 67.92 11.37
C ALA A 178 37.25 69.39 11.82
N LYS A 179 36.56 69.64 12.94
CA LYS A 179 36.42 70.98 13.54
C LYS A 179 37.77 71.61 13.90
N VAL A 180 38.69 70.83 14.49
CA VAL A 180 40.04 71.31 14.81
C VAL A 180 40.83 71.67 13.55
N LEU A 181 40.68 70.88 12.47
CA LEU A 181 41.34 71.18 11.20
C LEU A 181 40.78 72.44 10.54
N GLU A 182 39.45 72.64 10.55
CA GLU A 182 38.82 73.87 10.05
C GLU A 182 39.33 75.10 10.78
N GLN A 183 39.37 75.09 12.12
CA GLN A 183 39.90 76.20 12.92
C GLN A 183 41.36 76.53 12.59
N LYS A 184 42.20 75.51 12.38
CA LYS A 184 43.59 75.71 11.95
C LYS A 184 43.68 76.33 10.56
N LEU A 185 42.80 75.92 9.66
CA LEU A 185 42.76 76.41 8.29
C LEU A 185 42.35 77.89 8.26
N ASP A 186 41.36 78.28 9.06
CA ASP A 186 40.95 79.68 9.24
C ASP A 186 42.09 80.53 9.80
N HIS A 187 42.78 80.03 10.82
CA HIS A 187 43.92 80.76 11.41
C HIS A 187 45.05 80.98 10.41
N VAL A 188 45.40 79.96 9.62
CA VAL A 188 46.41 80.08 8.55
C VAL A 188 45.93 81.03 7.46
N GLY A 189 44.64 80.99 7.11
CA GLY A 189 44.03 81.92 6.15
C GLY A 189 44.16 83.38 6.58
N GLU A 190 43.85 83.69 7.85
CA GLU A 190 43.99 85.04 8.40
C GLU A 190 45.46 85.48 8.50
N ALA A 191 46.37 84.58 8.90
CA ALA A 191 47.80 84.87 8.92
C ALA A 191 48.32 85.19 7.52
N LEU A 192 47.91 84.41 6.51
CA LEU A 192 48.31 84.65 5.11
C LEU A 192 47.74 85.96 4.57
N LYS A 193 46.47 86.29 4.86
CA LYS A 193 45.89 87.60 4.48
C LYS A 193 46.69 88.75 5.07
N LYS A 194 47.06 88.66 6.35
CA LYS A 194 47.90 89.66 7.03
C LYS A 194 49.27 89.78 6.38
N GLU A 195 49.89 88.65 6.01
CA GLU A 195 51.20 88.65 5.35
C GLU A 195 51.13 89.26 3.94
N ILE A 196 50.09 88.93 3.16
CA ILE A 196 49.84 89.56 1.85
C ILE A 196 49.67 91.08 2.02
N PHE A 197 48.91 91.52 3.03
CA PHE A 197 48.75 92.93 3.34
C PHE A 197 50.10 93.60 3.66
N ASN A 198 50.89 93.00 4.55
CA ASN A 198 52.22 93.51 4.90
C ASN A 198 53.16 93.57 3.69
N SER A 199 53.21 92.50 2.89
CA SER A 199 54.04 92.43 1.68
C SER A 199 53.62 93.45 0.63
N THR A 200 52.31 93.68 0.47
CA THR A 200 51.78 94.69 -0.47
C THR A 200 52.14 96.09 0.00
N GLN A 201 52.01 96.36 1.30
CA GLN A 201 52.39 97.64 1.88
C GLN A 201 53.89 97.92 1.73
N LEU A 202 54.74 96.92 1.99
CA LEU A 202 56.19 97.01 1.75
C LEU A 202 56.49 97.29 0.28
N SER A 203 55.80 96.64 -0.65
CA SER A 203 55.96 96.91 -2.09
C SER A 203 55.59 98.35 -2.44
N ILE A 204 54.50 98.88 -1.89
CA ILE A 204 54.08 100.28 -2.08
C ILE A 204 55.15 101.24 -1.56
N ASP A 205 55.67 100.99 -0.35
CA ASP A 205 56.67 101.87 0.25
C ASP A 205 58.01 101.79 -0.48
N ASN A 206 58.39 100.62 -1.00
CA ASN A 206 59.57 100.46 -1.84
C ASN A 206 59.44 101.21 -3.18
N MET A 207 58.25 101.20 -3.80
CA MET A 207 57.99 102.03 -5.00
C MET A 207 58.09 103.53 -4.71
N LYS A 208 57.59 104.00 -3.55
CA LYS A 208 57.75 105.41 -3.15
C LYS A 208 59.21 105.78 -2.95
N LEU A 209 59.99 104.92 -2.31
CA LEU A 209 61.43 105.12 -2.12
C LEU A 209 62.18 105.13 -3.45
N GLN A 210 61.86 104.23 -4.39
CA GLN A 210 62.44 104.23 -5.73
C GLN A 210 62.11 105.53 -6.49
N SER A 211 60.86 106.00 -6.41
CA SER A 211 60.47 107.29 -6.99
C SER A 211 61.23 108.49 -6.40
N LEU A 212 61.57 108.46 -5.11
CA LEU A 212 62.40 109.49 -4.48
C LEU A 212 63.87 109.38 -4.94
N PHE A 213 64.38 108.15 -5.10
CA PHE A 213 65.71 107.91 -5.65
C PHE A 213 65.83 108.42 -7.09
N ASP A 214 64.80 108.19 -7.92
CA ASP A 214 64.73 108.66 -9.30
C ASP A 214 64.63 110.21 -9.38
N GLN A 215 64.03 110.87 -8.37
CA GLN A 215 64.05 112.34 -8.24
C GLN A 215 65.44 112.90 -7.87
N CYS A 216 66.25 112.17 -7.11
CA CYS A 216 67.63 112.58 -6.77
C CYS A 216 68.65 112.28 -7.88
N SER A 217 68.33 111.37 -8.80
CA SER A 217 69.24 110.95 -9.90
C SER A 217 68.98 111.67 -11.24
N ALA A 218 68.06 112.63 -11.30
CA ALA A 218 67.87 113.55 -12.43
C ALA A 218 68.97 114.63 -12.58
N GLY A 219 70.20 114.31 -12.17
CA GLY A 219 71.42 115.08 -12.38
C GLY A 219 72.52 114.19 -12.96
N LYS A 220 72.59 114.16 -14.30
CA LYS A 220 73.63 113.59 -15.21
C LYS A 220 73.41 112.18 -15.80
N ILE A 221 73.09 112.21 -17.12
CA ILE A 221 73.73 111.52 -18.27
C ILE A 221 73.76 109.97 -18.27
N GLY A 222 73.07 109.35 -19.26
CA GLY A 222 73.08 107.90 -19.58
C GLY A 222 74.28 107.45 -20.46
N PRO A 223 74.15 106.49 -21.40
CA PRO A 223 73.18 105.38 -21.57
C PRO A 223 73.87 104.01 -21.86
N SER A 224 73.09 103.01 -22.34
CA SER A 224 73.49 101.70 -22.96
C SER A 224 73.59 100.51 -21.99
N GLY A 225 73.05 99.31 -22.21
CA GLY A 225 72.32 98.66 -23.31
C GLY A 225 72.27 97.13 -23.06
N GLY A 226 71.35 96.40 -23.71
CA GLY A 226 71.30 94.92 -23.84
C GLY A 226 70.35 94.20 -22.86
N GLU A 227 69.18 93.66 -23.29
CA GLU A 227 68.97 92.31 -23.90
C GLU A 227 69.11 91.17 -22.86
N THR A 228 68.27 90.14 -22.70
CA THR A 228 67.15 89.53 -23.45
C THR A 228 66.56 88.40 -22.58
N THR A 229 65.26 88.09 -22.76
CA THR A 229 64.60 86.75 -22.63
C THR A 229 64.66 86.00 -21.28
N GLY A 230 63.61 85.38 -20.74
CA GLY A 230 62.29 85.02 -21.23
C GLY A 230 61.69 83.93 -20.31
N ASN A 231 60.37 83.83 -20.37
CA ASN A 231 59.52 82.67 -20.02
C ASN A 231 59.28 82.38 -18.53
N SER A 232 58.16 81.81 -18.09
CA SER A 232 56.77 81.64 -18.55
C SER A 232 56.21 80.51 -17.68
N ALA A 233 55.05 80.72 -17.04
CA ALA A 233 54.04 79.71 -16.66
C ALA A 233 54.52 78.57 -15.70
N ASP A 234 53.73 77.78 -14.96
CA ASP A 234 52.30 77.45 -14.84
C ASP A 234 52.16 76.89 -13.39
N LYS A 235 51.18 77.28 -12.58
CA LYS A 235 49.85 76.65 -12.43
C LYS A 235 49.81 75.11 -12.43
N LYS A 236 49.20 74.59 -11.35
CA LYS A 236 48.38 73.36 -11.18
C LYS A 236 49.00 72.16 -10.45
N MET A 237 48.56 71.98 -9.20
CA MET A 237 47.68 70.85 -8.85
C MET A 237 46.24 71.22 -9.27
N PRO A 238 45.25 70.33 -9.49
CA PRO A 238 45.07 69.09 -8.71
C PRO A 238 44.37 67.89 -9.41
N ASN A 239 44.32 66.81 -8.64
CA ASN A 239 43.13 65.98 -8.36
C ASN A 239 42.70 64.81 -9.24
N LEU A 240 42.08 63.90 -8.47
CA LEU A 240 40.96 62.99 -8.77
C LEU A 240 41.30 61.69 -9.49
N GLY A 241 41.16 60.62 -8.71
CA GLY A 241 41.32 59.25 -9.15
C GLY A 241 40.14 58.75 -9.96
N GLN A 242 40.18 57.45 -10.26
CA GLN A 242 38.96 56.68 -10.43
C GLN A 242 39.22 55.20 -10.20
N LYS A 243 38.28 54.67 -9.43
CA LYS A 243 38.04 53.29 -9.03
C LYS A 243 37.37 52.58 -10.21
N GLN A 244 37.89 51.44 -10.67
CA GLN A 244 37.08 50.47 -11.39
C GLN A 244 37.35 49.05 -10.90
N ARG A 245 36.25 48.38 -10.56
CA ARG A 245 36.11 46.97 -10.14
C ARG A 245 36.52 46.01 -11.27
N PRO A 246 36.98 44.79 -10.97
CA PRO A 246 36.90 43.70 -11.91
C PRO A 246 35.54 42.99 -11.86
N LYS A 247 35.06 42.83 -13.09
CA LYS A 247 34.13 41.90 -13.73
C LYS A 247 33.67 40.64 -12.97
N LYS A 248 32.40 40.33 -13.24
CA LYS A 248 31.73 39.03 -13.20
C LYS A 248 32.60 37.90 -13.76
N ASN A 249 32.44 36.68 -13.23
CA ASN A 249 32.26 35.52 -14.11
C ASN A 249 31.54 34.36 -13.42
N ASP A 250 30.79 33.66 -14.27
CA ASP A 250 29.83 32.59 -14.04
C ASP A 250 30.46 31.25 -13.60
N GLY A 251 29.63 30.39 -13.00
CA GLY A 251 30.02 29.02 -12.66
C GLY A 251 28.86 28.16 -12.17
N LYS A 252 28.05 27.70 -13.12
CA LYS A 252 26.94 26.75 -13.00
C LYS A 252 27.45 25.31 -13.12
N MET A 253 27.02 24.38 -12.26
CA MET A 253 26.78 22.91 -12.46
C MET A 253 26.70 22.25 -11.07
N GLN A 254 25.57 21.76 -10.54
CA GLN A 254 24.62 20.70 -10.96
C GLN A 254 25.14 19.27 -10.71
N VAL A 255 24.25 18.43 -10.12
CA VAL A 255 24.20 16.95 -10.12
C VAL A 255 25.02 16.27 -8.99
N LYS A 256 24.59 15.26 -8.19
CA LYS A 256 23.67 14.09 -8.21
C LYS A 256 23.27 13.82 -6.73
N GLY A 257 22.14 13.23 -6.33
CA GLY A 257 21.25 12.32 -7.03
C GLY A 257 21.70 10.86 -6.88
N LYS A 258 21.50 10.27 -5.69
CA LYS A 258 21.23 8.84 -5.45
C LYS A 258 20.59 8.69 -4.07
#